data_AF-A0A968XPP5-F1
#
_entry.id   AF-A0A968XPP5-F1
#
_cell.length_a   1.000
_cell.length_b   1.000
_cell.length_c   1.000
_cell.angle_alpha   90.00
_cell.angle_beta   90.00
_cell.angle_gamma   90.00
#
_symmetry.space_group_name_H-M   'P 1'
#
loop_
_entity.id
_entity.type
_entity.pdbx_description
1 polymer ?
#
loop_
_entity_poly.entity_id
_entity_poly.type
_entity_poly.pdbx_seq_one_letter_code
_entity_poly.pdbx_strand_id
1 'polypeptide(L)'
;MNECPKCHQEYYDPTLSFCLEDGEKLVVSKSAYSIPTVVVGRKNVVPVSKSVNYQLEANQPGNSSIKYYLAFAGAGVLVFFLAIGALGFFILRSKTSPQKNSLANDNSTLIVQETPKPQETPKPQDEAKLAKNTNQCELSPTVNEVFSKITFYPASTKMNEESVDNLKATSETLKQLPENCAIEIGVHSDNIGNSEANKKLTEERAKAIK
;
A
#
# COMPACT_ATOMS: atom_id res chain seq x y z
N MET A 1 6.72 -24.22 -2.96
CA MET A 1 7.15 -24.05 -4.37
C MET A 1 6.18 -24.83 -5.23
N ASN A 2 5.89 -24.32 -6.41
CA ASN A 2 4.98 -24.97 -7.36
C ASN A 2 5.83 -25.61 -8.46
N GLU A 3 5.55 -26.86 -8.82
CA GLU A 3 6.31 -27.61 -9.83
C GLU A 3 5.36 -28.05 -10.97
N CYS A 4 5.83 -27.95 -12.21
CA CYS A 4 5.09 -28.46 -13.36
C CYS A 4 5.31 -29.98 -13.51
N PRO A 5 4.24 -30.81 -13.57
CA PRO A 5 4.39 -32.27 -13.65
C PRO A 5 4.96 -32.76 -15.00
N LYS A 6 4.96 -31.93 -16.05
CA LYS A 6 5.43 -32.31 -17.39
C LYS A 6 6.88 -31.94 -17.63
N CYS A 7 7.25 -30.68 -17.38
CA CYS A 7 8.60 -30.19 -17.64
C CYS A 7 9.49 -30.13 -16.40
N HIS A 8 8.94 -30.41 -15.19
CA HIS A 8 9.66 -30.32 -13.91
C HIS A 8 10.24 -28.94 -13.60
N GLN A 9 9.72 -27.88 -14.23
CA GLN A 9 10.13 -26.51 -13.94
C GLN A 9 9.54 -26.06 -12.60
N GLU A 10 10.40 -25.52 -11.74
CA GLU A 10 10.01 -24.97 -10.43
C GLU A 10 9.69 -23.47 -10.52
N TYR A 11 8.60 -23.08 -9.86
CA TYR A 11 8.16 -21.69 -9.75
C TYR A 11 8.09 -21.27 -8.27
N TYR A 12 8.68 -20.10 -7.98
CA TYR A 12 8.70 -19.50 -6.65
C TYR A 12 7.49 -18.62 -6.35
N ASP A 13 6.71 -18.26 -7.37
CA ASP A 13 5.52 -17.44 -7.21
C ASP A 13 4.34 -18.30 -6.69
N PRO A 14 3.84 -18.07 -5.47
CA PRO A 14 2.73 -18.83 -4.89
C PRO A 14 1.39 -18.53 -5.56
N THR A 15 1.28 -17.43 -6.32
CA THR A 15 0.04 -17.05 -7.02
C THR A 15 -0.07 -17.74 -8.38
N LEU A 16 1.03 -18.24 -8.92
CA LEU A 16 1.07 -18.93 -10.20
C LEU A 16 0.43 -20.32 -10.07
N SER A 17 -0.69 -20.52 -10.78
CA SER A 17 -1.45 -21.78 -10.74
C SER A 17 -1.19 -22.68 -11.96
N PHE A 18 -0.54 -22.16 -13.00
CA PHE A 18 -0.30 -22.84 -14.27
C PHE A 18 1.14 -22.63 -14.75
N CYS A 19 1.71 -23.62 -15.44
CA CYS A 19 3.02 -23.53 -16.03
C CYS A 19 3.02 -22.54 -17.21
N LEU A 20 4.08 -21.75 -17.33
CA LEU A 20 4.19 -20.71 -18.35
C LEU A 20 4.53 -21.27 -19.75
N GLU A 21 5.04 -22.49 -19.83
CA GLU A 21 5.43 -23.10 -21.11
C GLU A 21 4.30 -23.91 -21.75
N ASP A 22 3.56 -24.68 -20.96
CA ASP A 22 2.56 -25.64 -21.48
C ASP A 22 1.13 -25.39 -20.96
N GLY A 23 0.94 -24.44 -20.04
CA GLY A 23 -0.36 -24.13 -19.44
C GLY A 23 -0.90 -25.19 -18.48
N GLU A 24 -0.12 -26.20 -18.10
CA GLU A 24 -0.57 -27.25 -17.18
C GLU A 24 -0.71 -26.74 -15.76
N LYS A 25 -1.65 -27.29 -14.98
CA LYS A 25 -1.84 -26.91 -13.59
C LYS A 25 -0.64 -27.33 -12.74
N LEU A 26 -0.05 -26.37 -12.03
CA LEU A 26 1.08 -26.64 -11.15
C LEU A 26 0.64 -27.44 -9.92
N VAL A 27 1.50 -28.34 -9.46
CA VAL A 27 1.31 -29.06 -8.21
C VAL A 27 2.18 -28.44 -7.12
N VAL A 28 1.61 -28.27 -5.93
CA VAL A 28 2.35 -27.78 -4.76
C VAL A 28 3.31 -28.89 -4.34
N SER A 29 4.58 -28.75 -4.68
CA SER A 29 5.60 -29.70 -4.24
C SER A 29 5.80 -29.53 -2.74
N LYS A 30 5.60 -30.63 -1.99
CA LYS A 30 5.78 -30.66 -0.53
C LYS A 30 7.26 -30.54 -0.11
N SER A 31 8.19 -30.42 -1.07
CA SER A 31 9.63 -30.43 -0.84
C SER A 31 10.20 -29.04 -0.56
N ALA A 32 9.71 -28.31 0.44
CA ALA A 32 10.41 -27.09 0.87
C ALA A 32 10.04 -26.64 2.28
N TYR A 33 10.31 -27.47 3.29
CA TYR A 33 10.66 -26.97 4.64
C TYR A 33 11.40 -28.05 5.46
N SER A 34 12.33 -28.80 4.84
CA SER A 34 13.40 -29.40 5.62
C SER A 34 14.49 -28.34 5.79
N ILE A 35 14.34 -27.49 6.81
CA ILE A 35 15.47 -26.70 7.29
C ILE A 35 16.55 -27.72 7.65
N PRO A 36 17.76 -27.69 7.06
CA PRO A 36 18.85 -28.54 7.51
C PRO A 36 19.12 -28.16 8.96
N THR A 37 18.56 -28.92 9.88
CA THR A 37 18.79 -28.71 11.31
C THR A 37 20.20 -29.22 11.52
N VAL A 38 21.15 -28.29 11.55
CA VAL A 38 22.50 -28.59 12.01
C VAL A 38 22.34 -29.02 13.47
N VAL A 39 22.37 -30.34 13.69
CA VAL A 39 22.43 -30.93 15.02
C VAL A 39 23.82 -30.62 15.56
N VAL A 40 23.98 -29.44 16.15
CA VAL A 40 25.11 -29.17 17.04
C VAL A 40 24.89 -30.05 18.26
N GLY A 41 25.69 -31.11 18.38
CA GLY A 41 25.59 -32.10 19.43
C GLY A 41 25.60 -31.46 20.82
N ARG A 42 24.45 -31.45 21.48
CA ARG A 42 24.35 -31.34 22.94
C ARG A 42 23.99 -32.71 23.50
N LYS A 43 24.89 -33.24 24.31
CA LYS A 43 24.69 -34.43 25.14
C LYS A 43 23.38 -34.31 25.92
N ASN A 44 22.55 -35.35 25.75
CA ASN A 44 21.51 -35.85 26.64
C ASN A 44 20.86 -34.84 27.60
N VAL A 45 19.68 -34.34 27.24
CA VAL A 45 18.68 -33.92 28.22
C VAL A 45 17.34 -34.57 27.89
N VAL A 46 16.80 -35.24 28.90
CA VAL A 46 15.58 -36.04 28.97
C VAL A 46 14.34 -35.29 28.44
N PRO A 47 13.38 -35.96 27.76
CA PRO A 47 12.16 -35.32 27.33
C PRO A 47 11.20 -35.14 28.52
N VAL A 48 10.91 -33.90 28.89
CA VAL A 48 9.74 -33.54 29.71
C VAL A 48 8.72 -32.91 28.78
N SER A 49 7.73 -33.72 28.38
CA SER A 49 6.51 -33.21 27.75
C SER A 49 5.68 -32.47 28.80
N LYS A 50 5.66 -31.14 28.74
CA LYS A 50 4.58 -30.35 29.34
C LYS A 50 3.90 -29.56 28.22
N SER A 51 2.66 -29.94 27.94
CA SER A 51 1.71 -29.17 27.16
C SER A 51 1.52 -27.80 27.83
N VAL A 52 2.02 -26.75 27.17
CA VAL A 52 1.72 -25.37 27.56
C VAL A 52 0.35 -25.03 26.96
N ASN A 53 -0.66 -25.02 27.82
CA ASN A 53 -1.95 -24.41 27.52
C ASN A 53 -1.72 -22.89 27.53
N TYR A 54 -1.74 -22.24 26.36
CA TYR A 54 -1.77 -20.79 26.29
C TYR A 54 -3.20 -20.35 26.65
N GLN A 55 -3.46 -20.12 27.93
CA GLN A 55 -4.57 -19.27 28.31
C GLN A 55 -4.20 -17.84 27.95
N LEU A 56 -4.90 -17.32 26.93
CA LEU A 56 -4.88 -15.93 26.54
C LEU A 56 -5.58 -15.13 27.66
N GLU A 57 -4.80 -14.70 28.64
CA GLU A 57 -5.26 -13.87 29.74
C GLU A 57 -5.50 -12.45 29.19
N ALA A 58 -6.76 -12.16 28.90
CA ALA A 58 -7.21 -10.84 28.49
C ALA A 58 -7.05 -9.87 29.67
N ASN A 59 -5.92 -9.17 29.72
CA ASN A 59 -5.72 -8.03 30.58
C ASN A 59 -6.77 -6.96 30.25
N GLN A 60 -7.83 -6.86 31.05
CA GLN A 60 -8.74 -5.72 31.03
C GLN A 60 -8.09 -4.56 31.79
N PRO A 61 -7.76 -3.43 31.13
CA PRO A 61 -7.32 -2.24 31.85
C PRO A 61 -8.48 -1.68 32.68
N GLY A 62 -8.22 -1.57 33.98
CA GLY A 62 -9.11 -0.98 34.98
C GLY A 62 -9.59 0.40 34.57
N ASN A 63 -10.90 0.47 34.34
CA ASN A 63 -11.67 1.67 34.04
C ASN A 63 -12.16 2.31 35.34
N SER A 64 -11.70 3.51 35.68
CA SER A 64 -12.35 4.32 36.72
C SER A 64 -12.43 5.83 36.49
N SER A 65 -11.98 6.39 35.35
CA SER A 65 -12.03 7.86 35.16
C SER A 65 -12.49 8.36 33.77
N ILE A 66 -13.02 7.48 32.91
CA ILE A 66 -13.45 7.86 31.54
C ILE A 66 -14.89 8.40 31.46
N LYS A 67 -15.70 8.25 32.52
CA LYS A 67 -17.14 8.58 32.46
C LYS A 67 -17.45 10.06 32.27
N TYR A 68 -16.55 10.98 32.65
CA TYR A 68 -16.77 12.42 32.50
C TYR A 68 -16.38 12.94 31.11
N TYR A 69 -15.31 12.43 30.50
CA TYR A 69 -14.85 12.92 29.19
C TYR A 69 -15.82 12.60 28.05
N LEU A 70 -16.49 11.45 28.10
CA LEU A 70 -17.52 11.09 27.10
C LEU A 70 -18.75 12.01 27.16
N ALA A 71 -19.12 12.53 28.34
CA ALA A 71 -20.22 13.48 28.47
C ALA A 71 -19.87 14.87 27.90
N PHE A 72 -18.65 15.36 28.13
CA PHE A 72 -18.21 16.67 27.62
C PHE A 72 -17.90 16.65 26.11
N ALA A 73 -17.38 15.52 25.58
CA ALA A 73 -17.11 15.39 24.15
C ALA A 73 -18.40 15.46 23.31
N GLY A 74 -19.49 14.85 23.78
CA GLY A 74 -20.78 14.89 23.08
C GLY A 74 -21.37 16.30 23.00
N ALA A 75 -21.33 17.06 24.10
CA ALA A 75 -21.83 18.43 24.14
C ALA A 75 -21.00 19.38 23.25
N GLY A 76 -19.67 19.25 23.29
CA GLY A 76 -18.78 20.09 22.48
C GLY A 76 -18.97 19.92 20.97
N VAL A 77 -19.14 18.67 20.51
CA VAL A 77 -19.35 18.36 19.10
C VAL A 77 -20.69 18.90 18.60
N LEU A 78 -21.75 18.81 19.40
CA LEU A 78 -23.08 19.32 19.02
C LEU A 78 -23.10 20.84 18.88
N VAL A 79 -22.42 21.57 19.78
CA VAL A 79 -22.29 23.04 19.68
C VAL A 79 -21.45 23.44 18.45
N PHE A 80 -20.39 22.69 18.15
CA PHE A 80 -19.54 22.94 17.00
C PHE A 80 -20.30 22.77 15.66
N PHE A 81 -21.10 21.71 15.51
CA PHE A 81 -21.93 21.52 14.32
C PHE A 81 -23.04 22.57 14.18
N LEU A 82 -23.64 23.03 15.28
CA LEU A 82 -24.61 24.13 15.23
C LEU A 82 -23.97 25.46 14.79
N ALA A 83 -22.75 25.74 15.25
CA ALA A 83 -22.00 26.94 14.83
C ALA A 83 -21.63 26.92 13.34
N ILE A 84 -21.13 25.77 12.83
CA ILE A 84 -20.81 25.61 11.40
C ILE A 84 -22.07 25.65 10.55
N GLY A 85 -23.16 25.01 11.00
CA GLY A 85 -24.46 25.04 10.31
C GLY A 85 -25.02 26.45 10.17
N ALA A 86 -24.92 27.27 11.22
CA ALA A 86 -25.36 28.67 11.18
C ALA A 86 -24.53 29.51 10.19
N LEU A 87 -23.20 29.34 10.15
CA LEU A 87 -22.35 30.02 9.17
C LEU A 87 -22.63 29.56 7.73
N GLY A 88 -22.78 28.26 7.51
CA GLY A 88 -23.10 27.70 6.18
C GLY A 88 -24.45 28.18 5.66
N PHE A 89 -25.47 28.22 6.50
CA PHE A 89 -26.80 28.71 6.15
C PHE A 89 -26.79 30.20 5.76
N PHE A 90 -25.99 31.02 6.43
CA PHE A 90 -25.86 32.44 6.12
C PHE A 90 -25.17 32.68 4.76
N ILE A 91 -24.17 31.85 4.41
CA ILE A 91 -23.48 31.93 3.11
C ILE A 91 -24.35 31.42 1.96
N LEU A 92 -25.21 30.41 2.19
CA LEU A 92 -26.13 29.94 1.16
C LEU A 92 -27.26 30.96 0.89
N ARG A 93 -27.76 31.63 1.94
CA ARG A 93 -28.85 32.60 1.80
C ARG A 93 -28.44 33.89 1.10
N SER A 94 -27.15 34.27 1.13
CA SER A 94 -26.67 35.48 0.47
C SER A 94 -26.49 35.35 -1.05
N LYS A 95 -26.60 34.14 -1.62
CA LYS A 95 -26.37 33.90 -3.07
C LYS A 95 -27.63 33.71 -3.91
N THR A 96 -28.83 33.71 -3.34
CA THR A 96 -30.06 33.61 -4.14
C THR A 96 -30.48 34.99 -4.66
N SER A 97 -29.76 35.48 -5.68
CA SER A 97 -30.32 36.43 -6.64
C SER A 97 -31.21 35.64 -7.63
N PRO A 98 -32.43 36.09 -7.92
CA PRO A 98 -33.34 35.39 -8.82
C PRO A 98 -32.89 35.58 -10.28
N GLN A 99 -32.12 34.63 -10.81
CA GLN A 99 -31.85 34.56 -12.24
C GLN A 99 -33.01 33.84 -12.93
N LYS A 100 -33.88 34.62 -13.58
CA LYS A 100 -34.76 34.12 -14.65
C LYS A 100 -33.88 33.82 -15.86
N ASN A 101 -33.88 32.58 -16.34
CA ASN A 101 -33.56 32.16 -17.72
C ASN A 101 -34.06 30.70 -17.86
N SER A 102 -35.17 30.45 -18.55
CA SER A 102 -35.34 30.33 -20.01
C SER A 102 -34.77 29.03 -20.59
N LEU A 103 -35.72 28.11 -20.82
CA LEU A 103 -35.87 27.15 -21.92
C LEU A 103 -34.65 26.45 -22.56
N ALA A 104 -34.80 25.12 -22.55
CA ALA A 104 -34.62 24.17 -23.67
C ALA A 104 -33.21 23.99 -24.24
N ASN A 105 -32.71 22.75 -24.14
CA ASN A 105 -32.51 21.93 -25.33
C ASN A 105 -32.31 20.45 -24.94
N ASP A 106 -33.22 19.61 -25.40
CA ASP A 106 -33.04 18.16 -25.48
C ASP A 106 -32.07 17.87 -26.64
N ASN A 107 -31.00 17.13 -26.39
CA ASN A 107 -30.40 16.32 -27.44
C ASN A 107 -29.77 15.07 -26.85
N SER A 108 -30.52 13.98 -26.99
CA SER A 108 -30.07 12.61 -26.73
C SER A 108 -29.26 12.16 -27.95
N THR A 109 -27.95 12.12 -27.82
CA THR A 109 -27.07 11.57 -28.85
C THR A 109 -26.76 10.12 -28.48
N LEU A 110 -27.37 9.20 -29.24
CA LEU A 110 -27.07 7.77 -29.26
C LEU A 110 -25.59 7.57 -29.61
N ILE A 111 -24.79 7.07 -28.67
CA ILE A 111 -23.42 6.64 -28.93
C ILE A 111 -23.48 5.31 -29.69
N VAL A 112 -23.32 5.39 -31.00
CA VAL A 112 -22.94 4.26 -31.84
C VAL A 112 -21.45 4.00 -31.57
N GLN A 113 -21.16 2.86 -30.96
CA GLN A 113 -19.81 2.38 -30.70
C GLN A 113 -19.21 1.91 -32.03
N GLU A 114 -18.43 2.78 -32.68
CA GLU A 114 -17.61 2.39 -33.83
C GLU A 114 -16.53 1.40 -33.38
N THR A 115 -16.46 0.29 -34.10
CA THR A 115 -15.38 -0.71 -33.96
C THR A 115 -14.05 -0.05 -34.33
N PRO A 116 -13.01 -0.10 -33.48
CA PRO A 116 -11.73 0.53 -33.78
C PRO A 116 -11.12 -0.10 -35.03
N LYS A 117 -10.96 0.73 -36.05
CA LYS A 117 -10.21 0.44 -37.26
C LYS A 117 -8.74 0.17 -36.87
N PRO A 118 -8.08 -0.86 -37.44
CA PRO A 118 -6.67 -1.17 -37.14
C PRO A 118 -5.80 0.07 -37.35
N GLN A 119 -5.21 0.53 -36.24
CA GLN A 119 -4.31 1.67 -36.22
C GLN A 119 -3.03 1.25 -36.95
N GLU A 120 -2.73 1.92 -38.06
CA GLU A 120 -1.51 1.68 -38.83
C GLU A 120 -0.29 1.85 -37.92
N THR A 121 0.55 0.82 -37.93
CA THR A 121 1.83 0.77 -37.23
C THR A 121 2.70 1.96 -37.67
N PRO A 122 3.12 2.84 -36.74
CA PRO A 122 4.02 3.94 -37.08
C PRO A 122 5.34 3.38 -37.61
N LYS A 123 5.78 3.93 -38.74
CA LYS A 123 7.01 3.55 -39.43
C LYS A 123 8.23 3.97 -38.59
N PRO A 124 9.20 3.06 -38.33
CA PRO A 124 10.31 3.29 -37.40
C PRO A 124 11.47 4.00 -38.11
N GLN A 125 11.47 5.33 -38.25
CA GLN A 125 12.60 6.03 -38.89
C GLN A 125 13.15 7.29 -38.21
N ASP A 126 12.61 7.76 -37.07
CA ASP A 126 13.14 8.96 -36.39
C ASP A 126 13.46 8.82 -34.88
N GLU A 127 13.52 7.59 -34.33
CA GLU A 127 13.82 7.37 -32.90
C GLU A 127 15.31 7.28 -32.53
N ALA A 128 16.24 7.41 -33.49
CA ALA A 128 17.65 7.08 -33.25
C ALA A 128 18.51 8.16 -32.54
N LYS A 129 17.93 9.30 -32.09
CA LYS A 129 18.72 10.40 -31.50
C LYS A 129 18.34 10.81 -30.06
N LEU A 130 17.44 10.10 -29.38
CA LEU A 130 17.06 10.39 -27.97
C LEU A 130 17.34 9.23 -27.01
N ALA A 131 18.32 8.37 -27.31
CA ALA A 131 18.68 7.21 -26.48
C ALA A 131 20.00 7.38 -25.71
N LYS A 132 20.48 8.60 -25.51
CA LYS A 132 21.70 8.87 -24.73
C LYS A 132 21.37 9.70 -23.51
N ASN A 133 21.25 9.01 -22.37
CA ASN A 133 21.53 9.45 -21.00
C ASN A 133 20.43 9.08 -19.98
N THR A 134 19.93 7.83 -20.03
CA THR A 134 18.95 7.31 -19.06
C THR A 134 19.61 6.80 -17.76
N ASN A 135 20.94 6.74 -17.68
CA ASN A 135 21.66 6.16 -16.53
C ASN A 135 21.97 7.18 -15.41
N GLN A 136 21.45 8.40 -15.48
CA GLN A 136 21.87 9.48 -14.56
C GLN A 136 21.10 9.53 -13.23
N CYS A 137 20.09 8.69 -13.06
CA CYS A 137 19.28 8.61 -11.84
C CYS A 137 19.40 7.25 -11.15
N GLU A 138 20.57 6.60 -11.26
CA GLU A 138 20.82 5.36 -10.55
C GLU A 138 21.01 5.67 -9.06
N LEU A 139 20.03 5.27 -8.24
CA LEU A 139 20.13 5.39 -6.80
C LEU A 139 21.24 4.48 -6.29
N SER A 140 22.07 5.00 -5.39
CA SER A 140 23.06 4.19 -4.68
C SER A 140 22.36 2.99 -4.01
N PRO A 141 22.95 1.79 -4.02
CA PRO A 141 22.39 0.60 -3.35
C PRO A 141 22.11 0.85 -1.86
N THR A 142 22.84 1.77 -1.24
CA THR A 142 22.62 2.21 0.15
C THR A 142 21.23 2.81 0.35
N VAL A 143 20.70 3.54 -0.64
CA VAL A 143 19.38 4.17 -0.52
C VAL A 143 18.27 3.13 -0.46
N ASN A 144 18.34 2.10 -1.31
CA ASN A 144 17.39 1.00 -1.30
C ASN A 144 17.43 0.21 0.03
N GLU A 145 18.63 0.00 0.58
CA GLU A 145 18.78 -0.65 1.88
C GLU A 145 18.11 0.16 3.00
N VAL A 146 18.27 1.49 3.02
CA VAL A 146 17.67 2.34 4.06
C VAL A 146 16.15 2.37 3.93
N PHE A 147 15.59 2.49 2.72
CA PHE A 147 14.14 2.44 2.52
C PHE A 147 13.51 1.12 2.99
N SER A 148 14.23 -0.01 2.86
CA SER A 148 13.76 -1.31 3.35
C SER A 148 13.65 -1.41 4.88
N LYS A 149 14.32 -0.51 5.61
CA LYS A 149 14.32 -0.43 7.08
C LYS A 149 13.24 0.52 7.62
N ILE A 150 12.54 1.25 6.75
CA ILE A 150 11.45 2.14 7.17
C ILE A 150 10.27 1.28 7.62
N THR A 151 9.87 1.48 8.87
CA THR A 151 8.76 0.76 9.51
C THR A 151 7.74 1.72 10.10
N PHE A 152 6.48 1.28 10.04
CA PHE A 152 5.33 1.98 10.59
C PHE A 152 4.76 1.19 11.75
N TYR A 153 4.12 1.88 12.70
CA TYR A 153 3.33 1.19 13.72
C TYR A 153 2.17 0.41 13.07
N PRO A 154 1.75 -0.73 13.65
CA PRO A 154 0.65 -1.54 13.12
C PRO A 154 -0.63 -0.73 12.91
N ALA A 155 -1.26 -0.91 11.74
CA ALA A 155 -2.48 -0.18 11.34
C ALA A 155 -2.39 1.36 11.49
N SER A 156 -1.18 1.92 11.38
CA SER A 156 -0.92 3.34 11.56
C SER A 156 -0.08 3.92 10.42
N THR A 157 -0.20 5.23 10.22
CA THR A 157 0.64 6.06 9.36
C THR A 157 1.84 6.65 10.11
N LYS A 158 1.94 6.42 11.42
CA LYS A 158 3.05 6.89 12.24
C LYS A 158 4.27 5.98 12.05
N MET A 159 5.40 6.57 11.70
CA MET A 159 6.71 5.90 11.65
C MET A 159 7.30 5.75 13.05
N ASN A 160 8.15 4.74 13.27
CA ASN A 160 8.98 4.69 14.47
C ASN A 160 10.09 5.76 14.40
N GLU A 161 10.70 6.10 15.54
CA GLU A 161 11.71 7.17 15.62
C GLU A 161 12.95 6.86 14.76
N GLU A 162 13.42 5.62 14.78
CA GLU A 162 14.56 5.15 13.97
C GLU A 162 14.31 5.32 12.46
N SER A 163 13.08 5.07 11.98
CA SER A 163 12.72 5.25 10.58
C SER A 163 12.67 6.72 10.18
N VAL A 164 12.29 7.61 11.10
CA VAL A 164 12.35 9.05 10.86
C VAL A 164 13.80 9.51 10.68
N ASP A 165 14.71 9.01 11.51
CA ASP A 165 16.14 9.33 11.40
C ASP A 165 16.75 8.77 10.11
N ASN A 166 16.41 7.52 9.76
CA ASN A 166 16.81 6.87 8.51
C ASN A 166 16.28 7.62 7.27
N LEU A 167 15.01 8.05 7.31
CA LEU A 167 14.41 8.82 6.22
C LEU A 167 15.09 10.19 6.08
N LYS A 168 15.41 10.85 7.20
CA LYS A 168 16.14 12.12 7.20
C LYS A 168 17.53 11.96 6.55
N ALA A 169 18.30 10.95 6.96
CA ALA A 169 19.61 10.66 6.35
C ALA A 169 19.49 10.36 4.84
N THR A 170 18.44 9.63 4.45
CA THR A 170 18.15 9.34 3.04
C THR A 170 17.82 10.60 2.26
N SER A 171 17.00 11.49 2.81
CA SER A 171 16.63 12.75 2.13
C SER A 171 17.83 13.63 1.82
N GLU A 172 18.85 13.68 2.68
CA GLU A 172 20.10 14.40 2.39
C GLU A 172 20.88 13.77 1.23
N THR A 173 20.81 12.44 1.07
CA THR A 173 21.40 11.75 -0.07
C THR A 173 20.61 12.01 -1.35
N LEU A 174 19.27 12.02 -1.28
CA LEU A 174 18.40 12.28 -2.42
C LEU A 174 18.56 13.70 -2.98
N LYS A 175 18.91 14.70 -2.14
CA LYS A 175 19.24 16.06 -2.59
C LYS A 175 20.48 16.13 -3.50
N GLN A 176 21.32 15.10 -3.50
CA GLN A 176 22.51 15.04 -4.36
C GLN A 176 22.17 14.50 -5.76
N LEU A 177 20.95 14.01 -5.97
CA LEU A 177 20.51 13.55 -7.28
C LEU A 177 20.29 14.75 -8.23
N PRO A 178 20.56 14.58 -9.53
CA PRO A 178 20.23 15.59 -10.54
C PRO A 178 18.76 16.05 -10.48
N GLU A 179 18.50 17.33 -10.79
CA GLU A 179 17.15 17.92 -10.72
C GLU A 179 16.12 17.25 -11.65
N ASN A 180 16.58 16.53 -12.68
CA ASN A 180 15.74 15.78 -13.60
C ASN A 180 15.41 14.35 -13.11
N CYS A 181 15.82 13.98 -11.90
CA CYS A 181 15.47 12.68 -11.32
C CYS A 181 14.12 12.73 -10.59
N ALA A 182 13.18 11.93 -11.09
CA ALA A 182 11.93 11.64 -10.41
C ALA A 182 12.09 10.36 -9.58
N ILE A 183 11.60 10.39 -8.34
CA ILE A 183 11.60 9.24 -7.44
C ILE A 183 10.16 8.83 -7.16
N GLU A 184 9.88 7.55 -7.31
CA GLU A 184 8.60 6.95 -6.91
C GLU A 184 8.75 6.27 -5.55
N ILE A 185 7.79 6.51 -4.66
CA ILE A 185 7.74 5.88 -3.33
C ILE A 185 6.66 4.79 -3.36
N GLY A 186 7.10 3.53 -3.40
CA GLY A 186 6.24 2.36 -3.26
C GLY A 186 6.08 1.96 -1.79
N VAL A 187 4.84 1.83 -1.31
CA VAL A 187 4.55 1.27 0.03
C VAL A 187 3.68 0.03 -0.13
N HIS A 188 4.06 -1.04 0.56
CA HIS A 188 3.37 -2.32 0.52
C HIS A 188 2.68 -2.63 1.86
N SER A 189 1.56 -3.34 1.80
CA SER A 189 0.94 -4.00 2.94
C SER A 189 1.04 -5.52 2.77
N ASP A 190 0.80 -6.26 3.84
CA ASP A 190 0.51 -7.69 3.72
C ASP A 190 -0.88 -7.92 3.09
N ASN A 191 -1.22 -9.20 2.90
CA ASN A 191 -2.50 -9.66 2.39
C ASN A 191 -3.52 -9.96 3.51
N ILE A 192 -3.28 -9.49 4.74
CA ILE A 192 -4.15 -9.74 5.88
C ILE A 192 -5.16 -8.59 5.99
N GLY A 193 -6.44 -8.94 6.10
CA GLY A 193 -7.52 -7.97 6.31
C GLY A 193 -8.24 -7.51 5.05
N ASN A 194 -8.88 -6.35 5.12
CA ASN A 194 -9.66 -5.79 4.02
C ASN A 194 -8.74 -5.09 3.00
N SER A 195 -8.82 -5.50 1.74
CA SER A 195 -7.97 -4.98 0.66
C SER A 195 -8.13 -3.48 0.42
N GLU A 196 -9.34 -2.94 0.52
CA GLU A 196 -9.61 -1.50 0.34
C GLU A 196 -9.01 -0.67 1.49
N ALA A 197 -9.12 -1.17 2.72
CA ALA A 197 -8.48 -0.56 3.90
C ALA A 197 -6.95 -0.58 3.78
N ASN A 198 -6.37 -1.70 3.33
CA ASN A 198 -4.93 -1.82 3.11
C ASN A 198 -4.45 -0.86 2.02
N LYS A 199 -5.17 -0.76 0.90
CA LYS A 199 -4.88 0.20 -0.18
C LYS A 199 -4.87 1.63 0.34
N LYS A 200 -5.89 2.03 1.09
CA LYS A 200 -5.96 3.37 1.70
C LYS A 200 -4.79 3.61 2.67
N LEU A 201 -4.48 2.62 3.51
CA LEU A 201 -3.37 2.73 4.46
C LEU A 201 -2.01 2.86 3.76
N THR A 202 -1.75 2.11 2.68
CA THR A 202 -0.51 2.23 1.91
C THR A 202 -0.40 3.60 1.23
N GLU A 203 -1.50 4.13 0.69
CA GLU A 203 -1.55 5.49 0.11
C GLU A 203 -1.25 6.56 1.17
N GLU A 204 -1.85 6.45 2.36
CA GLU A 204 -1.59 7.39 3.46
C GLU A 204 -0.16 7.30 3.99
N ARG A 205 0.42 6.11 4.04
CA ARG A 205 1.84 5.90 4.42
C ARG A 205 2.79 6.48 3.38
N ALA A 206 2.53 6.26 2.09
CA ALA A 206 3.33 6.88 1.02
C ALA A 206 3.30 8.40 1.11
N LYS A 207 2.12 8.96 1.41
CA LYS A 207 1.95 10.41 1.64
C LYS A 207 2.67 10.92 2.89
N ALA A 208 2.84 10.10 3.92
CA ALA A 208 3.58 10.47 5.13
C ALA A 208 5.11 10.49 4.94
N ILE A 209 5.63 9.77 3.92
CA ILE A 209 7.06 9.78 3.56
C ILE A 209 7.40 11.01 2.70
N LYS A 210 6.45 11.45 1.86
CA LYS A 210 6.60 12.59 0.94
C LYS A 210 6.68 13.93 1.68
#